data_AF-A0A8B7I4X2-F1
#
_entry.id   AF-A0A8B7I4X2-F1
#
_cell.length_a   1.000
_cell.length_b   1.000
_cell.length_c   1.000
_cell.angle_alpha   90.00
_cell.angle_beta   90.00
_cell.angle_gamma   90.00
#
_symmetry.space_group_name_H-M   'P 1'
#
loop_
_entity.id
_entity.type
_entity.pdbx_description
1 polymer ?
#
loop_
_entity_poly.entity_id
_entity_poly.type
_entity_poly.pdbx_seq_one_letter_code
_entity_poly.pdbx_strand_id
1 'polypeptide(L)'
;MCASLTTCEWKKVFYEKMEVAKPADSWELIMDPNLKPSELAPGWKQYLEQHASGRFHCAWCWHTWQSAHVVILFHMHLDRTQRMGSVRMRVFKQLCYECGTARLDESSMLEENIEGLVDNLITSLREQCYEEDGGQYRIHVASRPDSGPHRPEFCEACQEGIVHWKPSQKLLEEEANTISDASKSGAQAGLSFNFFSLRWCLLWASLCLLIVYLQFSFHSSAFL
;
A
#
# COMPACT_ATOMS: atom_id res chain seq x y z
N MET A 1 -7.40 -27.30 -20.03
CA MET A 1 -6.75 -28.08 -18.95
C MET A 1 -5.89 -27.10 -18.16
N CYS A 2 -6.18 -26.86 -16.87
CA CYS A 2 -5.32 -26.04 -16.01
C CYS A 2 -4.04 -26.79 -15.69
N ALA A 3 -2.88 -26.15 -15.86
CA ALA A 3 -1.58 -26.75 -15.60
C ALA A 3 -1.24 -26.86 -14.10
N SER A 4 -1.99 -26.21 -13.20
CA SER A 4 -1.89 -26.41 -11.76
C SER A 4 -3.24 -26.11 -11.08
N LEU A 5 -3.51 -26.73 -9.91
CA LEU A 5 -4.70 -26.45 -9.09
C LEU A 5 -4.83 -24.97 -8.75
N THR A 6 -3.71 -24.30 -8.47
CA THR A 6 -3.63 -22.88 -8.15
C THR A 6 -4.06 -21.99 -9.33
N THR A 7 -3.70 -22.33 -10.57
CA THR A 7 -4.08 -21.54 -11.75
C THR A 7 -5.60 -21.46 -11.93
N CYS A 8 -6.31 -22.56 -11.64
CA CYS A 8 -7.75 -22.61 -11.77
C CYS A 8 -8.46 -21.78 -10.69
N GLU A 9 -7.95 -21.78 -9.47
CA GLU A 9 -8.47 -20.96 -8.36
C GLU A 9 -8.28 -19.47 -8.62
N TRP A 10 -7.08 -19.05 -9.05
CA TRP A 10 -6.81 -17.67 -9.44
C TRP A 10 -7.78 -17.16 -10.52
N LYS A 11 -7.96 -17.93 -11.59
CA LYS A 11 -8.91 -17.59 -12.67
C LYS A 11 -10.33 -17.51 -12.16
N LYS A 12 -10.77 -18.49 -11.37
CA LYS A 12 -12.14 -18.52 -10.83
C LYS A 12 -12.42 -17.27 -9.99
N VAL A 13 -11.60 -17.00 -8.99
CA VAL A 13 -11.80 -15.87 -8.06
C VAL A 13 -11.69 -14.54 -8.79
N PHE A 14 -10.75 -14.42 -9.73
CA PHE A 14 -10.62 -13.23 -10.58
C PHE A 14 -11.89 -12.98 -11.38
N TYR A 15 -12.41 -13.97 -12.11
CA TYR A 15 -13.61 -13.79 -12.93
C TYR A 15 -14.85 -13.48 -12.07
N GLU A 16 -15.07 -14.21 -10.97
CA GLU A 16 -16.20 -13.96 -10.06
C GLU A 16 -16.20 -12.53 -9.52
N LYS A 17 -15.04 -12.02 -9.07
CA LYS A 17 -14.94 -10.64 -8.55
C LYS A 17 -14.97 -9.59 -9.66
N MET A 18 -14.41 -9.87 -10.83
CA MET A 18 -14.39 -8.94 -11.96
C MET A 18 -15.78 -8.75 -12.57
N GLU A 19 -16.61 -9.79 -12.63
CA GLU A 19 -18.01 -9.67 -13.07
C GLU A 19 -18.81 -8.73 -12.15
N VAL A 20 -18.53 -8.71 -10.85
CA VAL A 20 -19.15 -7.76 -9.92
C VAL A 20 -18.57 -6.36 -10.10
N ALA A 21 -17.24 -6.24 -10.24
CA ALA A 21 -16.56 -4.95 -10.29
C ALA A 21 -16.78 -4.19 -11.61
N LYS A 22 -16.80 -4.89 -12.75
CA LYS A 22 -16.99 -4.35 -14.11
C LYS A 22 -17.83 -5.31 -14.98
N PRO A 23 -19.14 -5.45 -14.71
CA PRO A 23 -20.02 -6.41 -15.41
C PRO A 23 -20.14 -6.18 -16.92
N ALA A 24 -19.76 -5.00 -17.40
CA ALA A 24 -19.90 -4.62 -18.80
C ALA A 24 -18.58 -4.69 -19.60
N ASP A 25 -17.50 -5.13 -18.97
CA ASP A 25 -16.20 -5.33 -19.62
C ASP A 25 -15.76 -6.78 -19.48
N SER A 26 -15.15 -7.34 -20.52
CA SER A 26 -14.61 -8.71 -20.48
C SER A 26 -13.13 -8.68 -20.12
N TRP A 27 -12.73 -9.49 -19.14
CA TRP A 27 -11.34 -9.57 -18.69
C TRP A 27 -10.79 -10.99 -18.79
N GLU A 28 -9.57 -11.11 -19.30
CA GLU A 28 -8.84 -12.38 -19.35
C GLU A 28 -7.63 -12.37 -18.40
N LEU A 29 -7.48 -13.42 -17.60
CA LEU A 29 -6.29 -13.65 -16.77
C LEU A 29 -5.39 -14.72 -17.41
N ILE A 30 -4.13 -14.38 -17.64
CA ILE A 30 -3.13 -15.20 -18.33
C ILE A 30 -1.94 -15.41 -17.39
N MET A 31 -1.60 -16.67 -17.09
CA MET A 31 -0.38 -16.99 -16.36
C MET A 31 0.78 -17.02 -17.34
N ASP A 32 1.79 -16.16 -17.13
CA ASP A 32 2.96 -16.05 -17.97
C ASP A 32 4.23 -16.16 -17.10
N PRO A 33 4.86 -17.33 -17.00
CA PRO A 33 6.05 -17.53 -16.18
C PRO A 33 7.27 -16.76 -16.69
N ASN A 34 7.23 -16.22 -17.91
CA ASN A 34 8.33 -15.46 -18.51
C ASN A 34 8.10 -13.95 -18.46
N LEU A 35 7.01 -13.49 -17.83
CA LEU A 35 6.69 -12.06 -17.70
C LEU A 35 7.80 -11.33 -16.94
N LYS A 36 8.32 -10.25 -17.52
CA LYS A 36 9.44 -9.51 -16.93
C LYS A 36 9.00 -8.19 -16.30
N PRO A 37 9.58 -7.80 -15.15
CA PRO A 37 9.37 -6.48 -14.58
C PRO A 37 9.83 -5.37 -15.54
N SER A 38 9.09 -4.26 -15.58
CA SER A 38 9.51 -3.02 -16.26
C SER A 38 9.69 -3.10 -17.78
N GLU A 39 9.39 -4.23 -18.42
CA GLU A 39 9.31 -4.41 -19.88
C GLU A 39 7.84 -4.35 -20.33
N LEU A 40 7.27 -3.13 -20.40
CA LEU A 40 5.86 -2.92 -20.75
C LEU A 40 5.69 -2.54 -22.22
N ALA A 41 4.76 -3.22 -22.91
CA ALA A 41 4.27 -2.76 -24.20
C ALA A 41 3.43 -1.47 -24.04
N PRO A 42 3.28 -0.64 -25.09
CA PRO A 42 2.48 0.57 -25.02
C PRO A 42 1.05 0.31 -24.53
N GLY A 43 0.56 1.14 -23.61
CA GLY A 43 -0.77 1.02 -23.00
C GLY A 43 -0.85 0.04 -21.82
N TRP A 44 0.16 -0.81 -21.61
CA TRP A 44 0.20 -1.71 -20.46
C TRP A 44 0.61 -0.96 -19.19
N LYS A 45 0.03 -1.40 -18.07
CA LYS A 45 0.27 -0.92 -16.71
C LYS A 45 0.85 -2.06 -15.88
N GLN A 46 1.58 -1.72 -14.82
CA GLN A 46 2.21 -2.71 -13.94
C GLN A 46 1.71 -2.56 -12.51
N TYR A 47 1.33 -3.68 -11.91
CA TYR A 47 1.13 -3.80 -10.47
C TYR A 47 2.04 -4.90 -9.93
N LEU A 48 2.70 -4.62 -8.80
CA LEU A 48 3.62 -5.53 -8.15
C LEU A 48 3.17 -5.75 -6.70
N GLU A 49 2.71 -6.96 -6.41
CA GLU A 49 2.46 -7.41 -5.06
C GLU A 49 3.75 -7.98 -4.49
N GLN A 50 4.26 -7.44 -3.38
CA GLN A 50 5.56 -7.84 -2.81
C GLN A 50 5.46 -8.58 -1.48
N HIS A 51 4.28 -8.58 -0.87
CA HIS A 51 4.05 -9.09 0.48
C HIS A 51 2.97 -10.18 0.49
N ALA A 52 2.93 -10.99 -0.58
CA ALA A 52 2.10 -12.17 -0.61
C ALA A 52 2.74 -13.27 0.27
N SER A 53 1.88 -13.95 1.02
CA SER A 53 2.27 -15.08 1.84
C SER A 53 2.11 -16.38 1.09
N GLY A 54 3.04 -17.30 1.31
CA GLY A 54 2.64 -18.69 1.55
C GLY A 54 3.76 -19.70 1.58
N ARG A 55 3.43 -20.92 1.16
CA ARG A 55 4.20 -22.13 1.43
C ARG A 55 4.93 -22.66 0.21
N PHE A 56 6.16 -23.11 0.44
CA PHE A 56 7.07 -23.65 -0.53
C PHE A 56 7.44 -25.06 -0.13
N HIS A 57 7.51 -25.97 -1.09
CA HIS A 57 7.93 -27.35 -0.88
C HIS A 57 9.03 -27.72 -1.86
N CYS A 58 10.18 -28.16 -1.36
CA CYS A 58 11.27 -28.66 -2.19
C CYS A 58 11.03 -30.13 -2.55
N ALA A 59 10.80 -30.42 -3.82
CA ALA A 59 10.61 -31.80 -4.30
C ALA A 59 11.85 -32.70 -4.13
N TRP A 60 13.04 -32.12 -3.91
CA TRP A 60 14.30 -32.87 -3.80
C TRP A 60 14.62 -33.30 -2.37
N CYS A 61 14.68 -32.35 -1.44
CA CYS A 61 15.03 -32.62 -0.03
C CYS A 61 13.82 -32.65 0.90
N TRP A 62 12.60 -32.49 0.36
CA TRP A 62 11.32 -32.45 1.09
C TRP A 62 11.20 -31.32 2.11
N HIS A 63 12.19 -30.44 2.17
CA HIS A 63 12.16 -29.25 3.00
C HIS A 63 10.99 -28.36 2.61
N THR A 64 10.27 -27.86 3.62
CA THR A 64 9.10 -27.01 3.45
C THR A 64 9.31 -25.74 4.26
N TRP A 65 9.04 -24.59 3.65
CA TRP A 65 9.15 -23.30 4.33
C TRP A 65 7.99 -22.39 3.97
N GLN A 66 7.79 -21.36 4.79
CA GLN A 66 6.82 -20.29 4.52
C GLN A 66 7.59 -19.00 4.26
N SER A 67 7.02 -18.14 3.41
CA SER A 67 7.56 -16.81 3.13
C SER A 67 6.41 -15.81 3.04
N ALA A 68 6.58 -14.65 3.69
CA ALA A 68 5.72 -13.48 3.57
C ALA A 68 6.19 -12.50 2.46
N HIS A 69 7.22 -12.88 1.71
CA HIS A 69 7.88 -12.07 0.70
C HIS A 69 7.74 -12.70 -0.69
N VAL A 70 6.57 -13.25 -1.00
CA VAL A 70 6.31 -13.72 -2.36
C VAL A 70 5.91 -12.54 -3.21
N VAL A 71 6.53 -12.46 -4.38
CA VAL A 71 6.27 -11.40 -5.34
C VAL A 71 5.37 -11.93 -6.44
N ILE A 72 4.36 -11.15 -6.78
CA ILE A 72 3.49 -11.41 -7.91
C ILE A 72 3.48 -10.18 -8.81
N LEU A 73 3.87 -10.36 -10.06
CA LEU A 73 3.86 -9.32 -11.08
C LEU A 73 2.59 -9.45 -11.92
N PHE A 74 1.90 -8.33 -12.07
CA PHE A 74 0.76 -8.18 -12.95
C PHE A 74 1.07 -7.12 -14.01
N HIS A 75 0.90 -7.49 -15.27
CA HIS A 75 0.81 -6.55 -16.38
C HIS A 75 -0.66 -6.47 -16.81
N MET A 76 -1.19 -5.25 -16.87
CA MET A 76 -2.62 -5.00 -17.07
C MET A 76 -2.82 -4.10 -18.27
N HIS A 77 -3.77 -4.43 -19.13
CA HIS A 77 -4.14 -3.62 -20.28
C HIS A 77 -5.65 -3.61 -20.44
N LEU A 78 -6.21 -2.44 -20.77
CA LEU A 78 -7.63 -2.26 -21.04
C LEU A 78 -7.80 -1.54 -22.37
N ASP A 79 -8.42 -2.21 -23.34
CA ASP A 79 -8.97 -1.57 -24.52
C ASP A 79 -10.37 -1.06 -24.21
N ARG A 80 -10.48 0.25 -23.95
CA ARG A 80 -11.77 0.90 -23.66
C ARG A 80 -12.73 0.88 -24.85
N THR A 81 -12.23 0.78 -26.08
CA THR A 81 -13.07 0.78 -27.29
C THR A 81 -13.76 -0.57 -27.48
N GLN A 82 -13.03 -1.65 -27.21
CA GLN A 82 -13.54 -3.03 -27.31
C GLN A 82 -14.17 -3.51 -26.00
N ARG A 83 -13.99 -2.76 -24.90
CA ARG A 83 -14.40 -3.17 -23.55
C ARG A 83 -13.77 -4.50 -23.14
N MET A 84 -12.51 -4.69 -23.54
CA MET A 84 -11.75 -5.91 -23.32
C MET A 84 -10.47 -5.59 -22.55
N GLY A 85 -10.26 -6.30 -21.46
CA GLY A 85 -9.07 -6.21 -20.63
C GLY A 85 -8.29 -7.50 -20.59
N SER A 86 -6.98 -7.39 -20.37
CA SER A 86 -6.09 -8.53 -20.19
C SER A 86 -5.17 -8.28 -19.02
N VAL A 87 -5.02 -9.30 -18.17
CA VAL A 87 -4.04 -9.35 -17.10
C VAL A 87 -3.09 -10.51 -17.37
N ARG A 88 -1.79 -10.22 -17.47
CA ARG A 88 -0.74 -11.23 -17.43
C ARG A 88 -0.16 -11.28 -16.03
N MET A 89 0.05 -12.48 -15.51
CA MET A 89 0.46 -12.71 -14.14
C MET A 89 1.66 -13.64 -14.08
N ARG A 90 2.67 -13.28 -13.27
CA ARG A 90 3.78 -14.16 -12.89
C ARG A 90 3.93 -14.17 -11.38
N VAL A 91 3.95 -15.37 -10.80
CA VAL A 91 4.37 -15.59 -9.42
C VAL A 91 5.85 -15.92 -9.42
N PHE A 92 6.65 -15.14 -8.69
CA PHE A 92 8.08 -15.39 -8.54
C PHE A 92 8.34 -16.53 -7.56
N LYS A 93 9.32 -17.35 -7.90
CA LYS A 93 9.73 -18.56 -7.20
C LYS A 93 10.78 -18.26 -6.13
N GLN A 94 10.97 -19.20 -5.20
CA GLN A 94 12.11 -19.19 -4.29
C GLN A 94 12.84 -20.53 -4.35
N LEU A 95 14.17 -20.47 -4.29
CA LEU A 95 15.04 -21.62 -4.21
C LEU A 95 15.04 -22.20 -2.79
N CYS A 96 15.23 -23.51 -2.69
CA CYS A 96 15.38 -24.15 -1.39
C CYS A 96 16.74 -23.78 -0.77
N TYR A 97 16.71 -23.12 0.39
CA TYR A 97 17.93 -22.72 1.10
C TYR A 97 18.63 -23.86 1.83
N GLU A 98 17.98 -25.01 2.03
CA GLU A 98 18.53 -26.16 2.75
C GLU A 98 19.52 -26.95 1.89
N CYS A 99 19.10 -27.30 0.67
CA CYS A 99 19.92 -28.10 -0.25
C CYS A 99 20.64 -27.29 -1.33
N GLY A 100 20.27 -26.01 -1.52
CA GLY A 100 20.87 -25.14 -2.54
C GLY A 100 20.67 -25.62 -3.99
N THR A 101 19.83 -26.64 -4.21
CA THR A 101 19.66 -27.24 -5.53
C THR A 101 18.91 -26.30 -6.47
N ALA A 102 19.59 -25.86 -7.52
CA ALA A 102 19.06 -25.02 -8.60
C ALA A 102 18.11 -25.76 -9.58
N ARG A 103 17.68 -26.99 -9.26
CA ARG A 103 16.79 -27.76 -10.15
C ARG A 103 15.37 -27.24 -10.02
N LEU A 104 14.95 -26.59 -11.10
CA LEU A 104 13.66 -25.98 -11.42
C LEU A 104 12.49 -26.98 -11.53
N ASP A 105 12.57 -28.16 -10.90
CA ASP A 105 11.36 -28.97 -10.80
C ASP A 105 10.37 -28.22 -9.93
N GLU A 106 9.13 -28.22 -10.41
CA GLU A 106 8.00 -27.36 -10.07
C GLU A 106 7.68 -27.46 -8.58
N SER A 107 8.51 -26.83 -7.75
CA SER A 107 8.24 -26.59 -6.34
C SER A 107 6.86 -25.96 -6.29
N SER A 108 5.91 -26.69 -5.71
CA SER A 108 4.54 -26.24 -5.58
C SER A 108 4.52 -25.10 -4.55
N MET A 109 4.47 -23.90 -5.10
CA MET A 109 4.25 -22.62 -4.43
C MET A 109 2.90 -22.14 -4.98
N LEU A 110 1.97 -21.56 -4.25
CA LEU A 110 1.91 -21.00 -2.90
C LEU A 110 0.44 -21.19 -2.46
N GLU A 111 0.17 -21.40 -1.18
CA GLU A 111 -1.20 -21.38 -0.63
C GLU A 111 -1.49 -19.95 -0.13
N GLU A 112 -2.15 -19.14 -0.96
CA GLU A 112 -2.49 -17.75 -0.64
C GLU A 112 -3.97 -17.58 -0.30
N ASN A 113 -4.31 -16.50 0.41
CA ASN A 113 -5.66 -15.96 0.32
C ASN A 113 -5.82 -15.24 -1.03
N ILE A 114 -6.03 -16.03 -2.09
CA ILE A 114 -6.23 -15.58 -3.47
C ILE A 114 -7.29 -14.47 -3.54
N GLU A 115 -8.34 -14.54 -2.72
CA GLU A 115 -9.39 -13.52 -2.69
C GLU A 115 -8.84 -12.14 -2.38
N GLY A 116 -8.02 -12.01 -1.33
CA GLY A 116 -7.43 -10.72 -0.95
C GLY A 116 -6.42 -10.19 -1.98
N LEU A 117 -5.67 -11.09 -2.63
CA LEU A 117 -4.74 -10.70 -3.69
C LEU A 117 -5.47 -10.25 -4.96
N VAL A 118 -6.56 -10.93 -5.30
CA VAL A 118 -7.43 -10.52 -6.40
C VAL A 118 -8.13 -9.20 -6.09
N ASP A 119 -8.55 -8.95 -4.84
CA ASP A 119 -9.09 -7.65 -4.44
C ASP A 119 -8.06 -6.53 -4.65
N ASN A 120 -6.80 -6.74 -4.24
CA ASN A 120 -5.72 -5.78 -4.48
C ASN A 120 -5.45 -5.55 -5.98
N LEU A 121 -5.54 -6.61 -6.79
CA LEU A 121 -5.43 -6.52 -8.25
C LEU A 121 -6.58 -5.70 -8.83
N ILE A 122 -7.83 -5.95 -8.42
CA ILE A 122 -9.01 -5.21 -8.90
C ILE A 122 -8.92 -3.74 -8.50
N THR A 123 -8.51 -3.44 -7.27
CA THR A 123 -8.20 -2.06 -6.84
C THR A 123 -7.19 -1.41 -7.77
N SER A 124 -6.10 -2.10 -8.11
CA SER A 124 -5.07 -1.58 -9.02
C SER A 124 -5.57 -1.41 -10.46
N LEU A 125 -6.45 -2.30 -10.93
CA LEU A 125 -7.13 -2.17 -12.22
C LEU A 125 -8.01 -0.91 -12.27
N ARG A 126 -8.79 -0.66 -11.22
CA ARG A 126 -9.64 0.53 -11.12
C ARG A 126 -8.81 1.81 -11.13
N GLU A 127 -7.74 1.86 -10.33
CA GLU A 127 -6.84 3.02 -10.26
C GLU A 127 -6.11 3.27 -11.58
N GLN A 128 -5.47 2.24 -12.16
CA GLN A 128 -4.51 2.42 -13.24
C GLN A 128 -5.10 2.30 -14.65
N CYS A 129 -6.16 1.51 -14.83
CA CYS A 129 -6.78 1.28 -16.12
C CYS A 129 -8.09 2.06 -16.30
N TYR A 130 -8.87 2.23 -15.24
CA TYR A 130 -10.14 2.97 -15.27
C TYR A 130 -10.05 4.41 -14.73
N GLU A 131 -8.94 4.78 -14.08
CA GLU A 131 -8.77 6.10 -13.44
C GLU A 131 -9.84 6.38 -12.37
N GLU A 132 -10.30 5.32 -11.70
CA GLU A 132 -11.27 5.38 -10.62
C GLU A 132 -10.59 5.27 -9.27
N ASP A 133 -11.25 5.76 -8.22
CA ASP A 133 -10.81 5.50 -6.84
C ASP A 133 -10.88 3.99 -6.53
N GLY A 134 -9.72 3.41 -6.29
CA GLY A 134 -9.53 2.00 -5.91
C GLY A 134 -9.89 1.68 -4.47
N GLY A 135 -10.15 2.71 -3.64
CA GLY A 135 -10.40 2.59 -2.20
C GLY A 135 -9.13 2.66 -1.36
N GLN A 136 -9.27 2.99 -0.06
CA GLN A 136 -8.11 3.28 0.81
C GLN A 136 -7.29 2.08 1.29
N TYR A 137 -7.78 0.84 1.22
CA TYR A 137 -7.11 -0.29 1.88
C TYR A 137 -6.72 -1.40 0.90
N ARG A 138 -5.41 -1.52 0.65
CA ARG A 138 -4.83 -2.76 0.14
C ARG A 138 -4.79 -3.76 1.29
N ILE A 139 -5.34 -4.96 1.06
CA ILE A 139 -5.32 -6.03 2.05
C ILE A 139 -3.88 -6.49 2.17
N HIS A 140 -3.27 -6.26 3.32
CA HIS A 140 -1.99 -6.90 3.65
C HIS A 140 -2.26 -8.39 3.86
N VAL A 141 -2.00 -9.20 2.83
CA VAL A 141 -2.09 -10.67 2.90
C VAL A 141 -0.89 -11.28 3.67
N ALA A 142 -0.25 -10.48 4.53
CA ALA A 142 0.94 -10.87 5.27
C ALA A 142 0.62 -11.87 6.38
N SER A 143 1.44 -12.93 6.41
CA SER A 143 1.37 -14.05 7.34
C SER A 143 2.05 -13.79 8.67
N ARG A 144 1.78 -14.72 9.60
CA ARG A 144 2.26 -14.84 10.98
C ARG A 144 3.76 -14.49 11.18
N PRO A 145 4.14 -14.03 12.39
CA PRO A 145 5.47 -13.49 12.71
C PRO A 145 6.69 -14.44 12.56
N ASP A 146 6.50 -15.71 12.21
CA ASP A 146 7.57 -16.72 12.17
C ASP A 146 8.37 -16.80 10.87
N SER A 147 8.10 -15.94 9.87
CA SER A 147 8.97 -15.86 8.71
C SER A 147 10.24 -15.09 9.10
N GLY A 148 11.33 -15.82 9.36
CA GLY A 148 12.66 -15.23 9.61
C GLY A 148 13.13 -14.26 8.51
N PRO A 149 14.34 -13.70 8.62
CA PRO A 149 14.80 -12.67 7.68
C PRO A 149 14.77 -13.16 6.22
N HIS A 150 14.24 -12.32 5.33
CA HIS A 150 14.24 -12.57 3.90
C HIS A 150 15.68 -12.76 3.38
N ARG A 151 15.88 -13.75 2.50
CA ARG A 151 17.18 -14.10 1.92
C ARG A 151 17.16 -13.88 0.40
N PRO A 152 17.66 -12.72 -0.10
CA PRO A 152 17.58 -12.33 -1.51
C PRO A 152 18.22 -13.33 -2.47
N GLU A 153 19.27 -14.04 -2.03
CA GLU A 153 20.00 -15.03 -2.82
C GLU A 153 19.15 -16.24 -3.21
N PHE A 154 18.06 -16.51 -2.48
CA PHE A 154 17.11 -17.58 -2.78
C PHE A 154 15.79 -17.06 -3.37
N CYS A 155 15.64 -15.76 -3.61
CA CYS A 155 14.42 -15.16 -4.14
C CYS A 155 14.58 -14.81 -5.63
N GLU A 156 13.78 -15.40 -6.51
CA GLU A 156 13.83 -15.11 -7.96
C GLU A 156 13.55 -13.63 -8.23
N ALA A 157 12.61 -13.02 -7.51
CA ALA A 157 12.30 -11.60 -7.68
C ALA A 157 13.50 -10.71 -7.36
N CYS A 158 14.24 -11.00 -6.29
CA CYS A 158 15.46 -10.25 -5.96
C CYS A 158 16.57 -10.44 -6.98
N GLN A 159 16.72 -11.66 -7.51
CA GLN A 159 17.68 -11.94 -8.59
C GLN A 159 17.33 -11.17 -9.87
N GLU A 160 16.05 -10.95 -10.14
CA GLU A 160 15.53 -10.10 -11.21
C GLU A 160 15.57 -8.58 -10.88
N GLY A 161 16.19 -8.20 -9.76
CA GLY A 161 16.40 -6.80 -9.36
C GLY A 161 15.25 -6.15 -8.61
N ILE A 162 14.22 -6.91 -8.21
CA ILE A 162 13.12 -6.39 -7.39
C ILE A 162 13.57 -6.25 -5.94
N VAL A 163 13.52 -5.02 -5.42
CA VAL A 163 13.80 -4.73 -4.02
C VAL A 163 12.51 -4.82 -3.22
N HIS A 164 12.47 -5.72 -2.22
CA HIS A 164 11.39 -5.76 -1.24
C HIS A 164 11.44 -4.50 -0.37
N TRP A 165 10.41 -3.66 -0.44
CA TRP A 165 10.31 -2.47 0.41
C TRP A 165 9.83 -2.86 1.82
N LYS A 166 10.38 -2.21 2.86
CA LYS A 166 9.87 -2.37 4.24
C LYS A 166 8.70 -1.39 4.47
N PRO A 167 7.54 -1.84 4.98
CA PRO A 167 6.40 -1.00 5.36
C PRO A 167 6.74 0.29 6.13
N SER A 168 7.80 0.27 6.94
CA SER A 168 8.27 1.43 7.70
C SER A 168 8.66 2.63 6.83
N GLN A 169 8.99 2.42 5.55
CA GLN A 169 9.43 3.50 4.67
C GLN A 169 8.25 4.30 4.09
N LYS A 170 7.08 3.68 3.83
CA LYS A 170 5.86 4.42 3.49
C LYS A 170 5.31 5.21 4.68
N LEU A 171 5.35 4.67 5.90
CA LEU A 171 4.93 5.45 7.06
C LEU A 171 5.83 6.66 7.26
N LEU A 172 7.15 6.53 7.07
CA LEU A 172 8.07 7.66 7.15
C LEU A 172 7.94 8.64 5.97
N GLU A 173 7.63 8.16 4.76
CA GLU A 173 7.40 9.03 3.58
C GLU A 173 6.01 9.68 3.60
N GLU A 174 4.97 8.99 4.03
CA GLU A 174 3.64 9.57 4.30
C GLU A 174 3.70 10.51 5.49
N GLU A 175 4.38 10.18 6.59
CA GLU A 175 4.60 11.13 7.70
C GLU A 175 5.43 12.32 7.23
N ALA A 176 6.52 12.14 6.47
CA ALA A 176 7.32 13.24 5.95
C ALA A 176 6.55 14.10 4.96
N ASN A 177 5.74 13.50 4.08
CA ASN A 177 4.89 14.21 3.13
C ASN A 177 3.75 14.93 3.85
N THR A 178 3.12 14.30 4.85
CA THR A 178 2.08 14.90 5.70
C THR A 178 2.65 16.03 6.56
N ILE A 179 3.88 15.91 7.06
CA ILE A 179 4.60 16.97 7.78
C ILE A 179 5.00 18.08 6.82
N SER A 180 5.39 17.76 5.58
CA SER A 180 5.76 18.75 4.57
C SER A 180 4.54 19.53 4.04
N ASP A 181 3.41 18.85 3.86
CA ASP A 181 2.12 19.44 3.47
C ASP A 181 1.47 20.16 4.65
N ALA A 182 1.64 19.68 5.88
CA ALA A 182 1.31 20.44 7.10
C ALA A 182 2.26 21.63 7.31
N SER A 183 3.50 21.60 6.80
CA SER A 183 4.41 22.77 6.84
C SER A 183 4.07 23.80 5.76
N LYS A 184 3.57 23.36 4.59
CA LYS A 184 3.09 24.23 3.51
C LYS A 184 1.68 24.77 3.75
N SER A 185 0.79 23.99 4.38
CA SER A 185 -0.57 24.42 4.77
C SER A 185 -0.62 25.05 6.17
N GLY A 186 0.37 24.77 7.03
CA GLY A 186 0.55 25.39 8.35
C GLY A 186 1.13 26.81 8.29
N ALA A 187 1.58 27.27 7.13
CA ALA A 187 1.94 28.67 6.90
C ALA A 187 0.72 29.60 6.71
N GLN A 188 -0.53 29.08 6.79
CA GLN A 188 -1.73 29.91 6.67
C GLN A 188 -2.86 29.59 7.66
N ALA A 189 -2.59 28.81 8.71
CA ALA A 189 -3.54 28.59 9.80
C ALA A 189 -2.84 28.46 11.17
N GLY A 190 -1.79 29.25 11.40
CA GLY A 190 -1.27 29.53 12.73
C GLY A 190 -1.94 30.79 13.26
N LEU A 191 -2.80 30.64 14.26
CA LEU A 191 -3.40 31.73 15.04
C LEU A 191 -2.36 32.83 15.30
N SER A 192 -2.46 33.92 14.54
CA SER A 192 -1.83 35.21 14.82
C SER A 192 -2.42 35.76 16.12
N PHE A 193 -2.05 35.17 17.26
CA PHE A 193 -2.16 35.83 18.54
C PHE A 193 -1.14 36.96 18.53
N ASN A 194 -1.63 38.15 18.17
CA ASN A 194 -0.90 39.40 18.22
C ASN A 194 -0.27 39.54 19.61
N PHE A 195 1.02 39.22 19.72
CA PHE A 195 1.81 39.37 20.96
C PHE A 195 1.79 40.82 21.47
N PHE A 196 1.52 41.78 20.57
CA PHE A 196 1.27 43.19 20.87
C PHE A 196 -0.10 43.47 21.54
N SER A 197 -1.12 42.63 21.31
CA SER A 197 -2.48 42.82 21.82
C SER A 197 -2.60 42.42 23.31
N LEU A 198 -1.99 41.31 23.73
CA LEU A 198 -2.10 40.83 25.12
C LEU A 198 -1.48 41.82 26.12
N ARG A 199 -0.35 42.43 25.74
CA ARG A 199 0.35 43.42 26.57
C ARG A 199 -0.43 44.72 26.68
N TRP A 200 -1.15 45.11 25.62
CA TRP A 200 -2.07 46.25 25.64
C TRP A 200 -3.29 45.92 26.51
N CYS A 201 -3.91 44.75 26.37
CA CYS A 201 -5.05 44.31 27.18
C CYS A 201 -4.75 44.35 28.69
N LEU A 202 -3.58 43.90 29.13
CA LEU A 202 -3.18 43.97 30.54
C LEU A 202 -3.00 45.41 31.03
N LEU A 203 -2.46 46.31 30.19
CA LEU A 203 -2.34 47.74 30.52
C LEU A 203 -3.71 48.40 30.67
N TRP A 204 -4.66 48.13 29.77
CA TRP A 204 -6.03 48.65 29.89
C TRP A 204 -6.78 48.08 31.09
N ALA A 205 -6.63 46.79 31.37
CA ALA A 205 -7.24 46.18 32.55
C ALA A 205 -6.70 46.81 33.85
N SER A 206 -5.39 47.04 33.94
CA SER A 206 -4.78 47.71 35.09
C SER A 206 -5.23 49.17 35.22
N LEU A 207 -5.34 49.91 34.11
CA LEU A 207 -5.85 51.27 34.11
C LEU A 207 -7.31 51.34 34.56
N CYS A 208 -8.16 50.41 34.10
CA CYS A 208 -9.55 50.30 34.54
C CYS A 208 -9.66 50.01 36.05
N LEU A 209 -8.85 49.09 36.58
CA LEU A 209 -8.83 48.81 38.02
C LEU A 209 -8.35 50.02 38.83
N LEU A 210 -7.36 50.77 38.32
CA LEU A 210 -6.90 52.00 38.96
C LEU A 210 -7.99 53.08 38.97
N ILE A 211 -8.73 53.23 37.88
CA ILE A 211 -9.85 54.18 37.79
C ILE A 211 -10.96 53.79 38.78
N VAL A 212 -11.34 52.51 38.84
CA VAL A 212 -12.35 52.02 39.81
C VAL A 212 -11.88 52.24 41.25
N TYR A 213 -10.62 51.95 41.55
CA TYR A 213 -10.03 52.20 42.86
C TYR A 213 -10.08 53.69 43.23
N LEU A 214 -9.65 54.58 42.33
CA LEU A 214 -9.71 56.03 42.56
C LEU A 214 -11.14 56.52 42.73
N GLN A 215 -12.11 56.05 41.92
CA GLN A 215 -13.51 56.41 42.12
C GLN A 215 -14.03 55.96 43.49
N PHE A 216 -13.64 54.78 43.96
CA PHE A 216 -14.03 54.29 45.28
C PHE A 216 -13.35 55.08 46.43
N SER A 217 -12.05 55.39 46.30
CA SER A 217 -11.30 56.17 47.29
C SER A 217 -11.76 57.64 47.39
N PHE A 218 -12.14 58.27 46.27
CA PHE A 218 -12.67 59.63 46.26
C PHE A 218 -14.15 59.69 46.66
N HIS A 219 -14.95 58.64 46.42
CA HIS A 219 -16.34 58.59 46.88
C HIS A 219 -16.44 58.29 48.40
N SER A 220 -15.44 57.64 48.99
CA SER A 220 -15.34 57.41 50.44
C SER A 220 -14.87 58.64 51.23
N SER A 221 -14.43 59.71 50.55
CA SER A 221 -13.96 60.95 51.19
C SER A 221 -15.02 62.07 51.20
N ALA A 222 -16.25 61.79 50.74
CA ALA A 222 -17.38 62.74 50.73
C ALA A 222 -18.43 62.47 51.83
N PHE A 223 -18.15 61.56 52.77
CA PHE A 223 -18.94 61.33 53.98
C PHE A 223 -18.03 61.33 55.21
N LEU A 224 -17.59 62.53 55.59
CA LEU A 224 -17.29 62.95 56.95
C LEU A 224 -17.37 64.47 57.05
#